data_AF-A0A7C5V1W2-F1
#
_entry.id   AF-A0A7C5V1W2-F1
#
_cell.length_a   1.000
_cell.length_b   1.000
_cell.length_c   1.000
_cell.angle_alpha   90.00
_cell.angle_beta   90.00
_cell.angle_gamma   90.00
#
_symmetry.space_group_name_H-M   'P 1'
#
loop_
_entity.id
_entity.type
_entity.pdbx_description
1 polymer ?
#
loop_
_entity_poly.entity_id
_entity_poly.type
_entity_poly.pdbx_seq_one_letter_code
_entity_poly.pdbx_strand_id
1 'polypeptide(L)'
;MCVMYFATISSAKDALSNLNNTVDIYIDSIDNLSDVLYKNGVIQDKESFERFLKSKNLTSDFLIGKKVTFSRAMSYEDIFDTVYGSYK
;
A
#
# COMPACT_ATOMS: atom_id res chain seq x y z
N MET A 1 -22.82 -39.18 -4.12
CA MET A 1 -22.20 -38.77 -2.85
C MET A 1 -21.06 -37.82 -3.22
N CYS A 2 -21.30 -36.52 -3.16
CA CYS A 2 -20.32 -35.52 -3.61
C CYS A 2 -19.45 -35.09 -2.43
N VAL A 3 -18.13 -35.25 -2.57
CA VAL A 3 -17.13 -34.82 -1.59
C VAL A 3 -16.94 -33.31 -1.72
N MET A 4 -17.40 -32.55 -0.72
CA MET A 4 -17.00 -31.15 -0.55
C MET A 4 -15.67 -31.12 0.19
N TYR A 5 -14.64 -30.61 -0.47
CA TYR A 5 -13.37 -30.28 0.17
C TYR A 5 -13.40 -28.80 0.56
N PHE A 6 -13.95 -28.49 1.73
CA PHE A 6 -13.72 -27.19 2.36
C PHE A 6 -12.41 -27.29 3.15
N ALA A 7 -11.32 -26.85 2.52
CA ALA A 7 -10.08 -26.57 3.21
C ALA A 7 -10.33 -25.47 4.25
N THR A 8 -10.10 -25.82 5.50
CA THR A 8 -10.09 -24.97 6.69
C THR A 8 -9.19 -23.75 6.50
N ILE A 9 -9.75 -22.53 6.53
CA ILE A 9 -8.96 -21.33 6.81
C ILE A 9 -9.09 -21.07 8.32
N SER A 10 -8.25 -21.77 9.07
CA SER A 10 -7.93 -21.42 10.45
C SER A 10 -6.91 -20.29 10.40
N SER A 11 -7.36 -19.07 10.75
CA SER A 11 -6.61 -18.01 11.45
C SER A 11 -7.17 -16.61 11.16
N ALA A 12 -8.44 -16.36 11.47
CA ALA A 12 -8.96 -14.99 11.58
C ALA A 12 -8.71 -14.41 12.99
N LYS A 13 -7.58 -14.76 13.62
CA LYS A 13 -7.26 -14.39 15.01
C LYS A 13 -6.40 -13.11 15.12
N ASP A 14 -6.03 -12.48 14.01
CA ASP A 14 -5.20 -11.25 14.00
C ASP A 14 -5.82 -10.06 13.25
N ALA A 15 -7.09 -10.15 12.83
CA ALA A 15 -7.75 -9.11 12.03
C ALA A 15 -8.60 -8.12 12.85
N LEU A 16 -8.57 -8.19 14.19
CA LEU A 16 -9.41 -7.36 15.07
C LEU A 16 -8.60 -6.37 15.95
N SER A 17 -7.32 -6.16 15.67
CA SER A 17 -6.47 -5.18 16.37
C SER A 17 -5.95 -4.12 15.40
N ASN A 18 -6.84 -3.26 14.90
CA ASN A 18 -6.56 -1.82 14.76
C ASN A 18 -7.77 -1.12 14.14
N LEU A 19 -8.60 -0.54 15.00
CA LEU A 19 -9.64 0.41 14.63
C LEU A 19 -9.07 1.70 14.01
N ASN A 20 -7.74 1.87 14.04
CA ASN A 20 -7.02 2.83 13.22
C ASN A 20 -6.52 2.11 11.97
N ASN A 21 -7.28 2.24 10.89
CA ASN A 21 -7.02 1.64 9.58
C ASN A 21 -5.85 2.36 8.86
N THR A 22 -4.79 2.70 9.59
CA THR A 22 -3.63 3.45 9.11
C THR A 22 -2.34 2.70 9.41
N VAL A 23 -1.33 2.90 8.57
CA VAL A 23 0.00 2.32 8.69
C VAL A 23 1.03 3.41 8.41
N ASP A 24 2.00 3.50 9.30
CA ASP A 24 3.12 4.39 9.10
C ASP A 24 4.23 3.68 8.34
N ILE A 25 4.67 4.27 7.23
CA ILE A 25 5.70 3.71 6.36
C ILE A 25 6.85 4.70 6.25
N TYR A 26 8.06 4.22 6.45
CA TYR A 26 9.27 4.98 6.14
C TYR A 26 9.65 4.77 4.68
N ILE A 27 9.67 5.86 3.91
CA ILE A 27 10.03 5.82 2.49
C ILE A 27 11.52 6.13 2.40
N ASP A 28 12.35 5.10 2.29
CA ASP A 28 13.80 5.22 2.14
C ASP A 28 14.23 5.39 0.67
N SER A 29 13.46 4.82 -0.26
CA SER A 29 13.63 4.96 -1.70
C SER A 29 12.27 4.85 -2.40
N ILE A 30 12.18 5.39 -3.61
CA ILE A 30 11.00 5.20 -4.47
C ILE A 30 11.01 3.84 -5.17
N ASP A 31 12.20 3.27 -5.37
CA ASP A 31 12.39 2.02 -6.12
C ASP A 31 11.67 0.83 -5.44
N ASN A 32 11.49 0.90 -4.13
CA ASN A 32 10.82 -0.13 -3.33
C ASN A 32 9.43 0.32 -2.83
N LEU A 33 8.94 1.51 -3.20
CA LEU A 33 7.69 2.05 -2.64
C LEU A 33 6.52 1.10 -2.84
N SER A 34 6.34 0.59 -4.06
CA SER A 34 5.28 -0.36 -4.40
C SER A 34 5.36 -1.64 -3.57
N ASP A 35 6.58 -2.14 -3.31
CA ASP A 35 6.82 -3.31 -2.47
C ASP A 35 6.46 -3.04 -1.01
N VAL A 36 6.87 -1.89 -0.49
CA VAL A 36 6.60 -1.52 0.90
C VAL A 36 5.11 -1.29 1.12
N LEU A 37 4.43 -0.59 0.21
CA LEU A 37 2.98 -0.37 0.27
C LEU A 37 2.20 -1.69 0.20
N TYR A 38 2.63 -2.61 -0.66
CA TYR A 38 1.99 -3.92 -0.80
C TYR A 38 2.17 -4.77 0.47
N LYS A 39 3.39 -4.86 1.00
CA LYS A 39 3.68 -5.60 2.24
C LYS A 39 2.91 -5.06 3.45
N ASN A 40 2.64 -3.77 3.49
CA ASN A 40 1.91 -3.11 4.57
C ASN A 40 0.38 -3.10 4.36
N GLY A 41 -0.12 -3.68 3.27
CA GLY A 41 -1.54 -3.78 2.96
C GLY A 41 -2.20 -2.44 2.60
N VAL A 42 -1.41 -1.47 2.14
CA VAL A 42 -1.91 -0.19 1.63
C VAL A 42 -2.49 -0.39 0.22
N ILE A 43 -1.78 -1.13 -0.63
CA ILE A 43 -2.22 -1.55 -1.96
C ILE A 43 -2.41 -3.07 -2.02
N GLN A 44 -3.35 -3.52 -2.86
CA GLN A 44 -3.63 -4.95 -3.07
C GLN A 44 -2.97 -5.52 -4.34
N ASP A 45 -2.61 -4.65 -5.29
CA ASP A 45 -1.99 -5.05 -6.54
C ASP A 45 -0.77 -4.17 -6.83
N LYS A 46 0.41 -4.76 -6.63
CA LYS A 46 1.70 -4.12 -6.88
C LYS A 46 1.88 -3.75 -8.34
N GLU A 47 1.55 -4.63 -9.28
CA GLU A 47 1.83 -4.43 -10.71
C GLU A 47 0.96 -3.30 -11.28
N SER A 48 -0.32 -3.28 -10.91
CA SER A 48 -1.23 -2.20 -11.29
C SER A 48 -0.78 -0.85 -10.75
N PHE A 49 -0.28 -0.81 -9.50
CA PHE A 49 0.24 0.42 -8.91
C PHE A 49 1.54 0.88 -9.59
N GLU A 50 2.47 -0.02 -9.92
CA GLU A 50 3.69 0.33 -10.67
C GLU A 50 3.38 0.89 -12.06
N ARG A 51 2.39 0.33 -12.76
CA ARG A 51 1.92 0.85 -14.05
C ARG A 51 1.32 2.25 -13.90
N PHE A 52 0.57 2.49 -12.83
CA PHE A 52 0.04 3.81 -12.50
C PHE A 52 1.17 4.81 -12.20
N LEU A 53 2.19 4.43 -11.43
CA LEU A 53 3.35 5.30 -11.19
C LEU A 53 4.09 5.65 -12.48
N LYS A 54 4.31 4.66 -13.37
CA LYS A 54 4.94 4.88 -14.69
C LYS A 54 4.09 5.80 -15.58
N SER A 55 2.76 5.75 -15.48
CA SER A 55 1.87 6.62 -16.25
C SER A 55 1.87 8.07 -15.75
N LYS A 56 2.23 8.30 -14.48
CA LYS A 56 2.27 9.63 -13.86
C LYS A 56 3.50 10.47 -14.20
N ASN A 57 4.42 9.99 -15.06
CA ASN A 57 5.63 10.69 -15.50
C ASN A 57 6.35 11.39 -14.33
N LEU A 58 6.90 10.59 -13.42
CA LEU A 58 7.50 11.00 -12.14
C LEU A 58 8.71 11.93 -12.36
N THR A 59 8.46 13.23 -12.51
CA THR A 59 9.50 14.25 -12.75
C THR A 59 9.77 15.14 -11.53
N SER A 60 9.09 14.92 -10.40
CA SER A 60 9.08 15.84 -9.25
C SER A 60 9.96 15.37 -8.10
N ASP A 61 10.56 16.32 -7.38
CA ASP A 61 11.38 16.09 -6.18
C ASP A 61 10.62 15.30 -5.10
N PHE A 62 11.11 14.11 -4.77
CA PHE A 62 10.42 13.14 -3.92
C PHE A 62 10.70 13.34 -2.42
N LEU A 63 9.74 12.95 -1.57
CA LEU A 63 9.91 12.87 -0.12
C LEU A 63 10.70 11.62 0.30
N ILE A 64 11.99 11.56 -0.06
CA ILE A 64 12.89 10.52 0.43
C ILE A 64 13.26 10.82 1.89
N GLY A 65 13.24 9.79 2.74
CA GLY A 65 13.68 9.86 4.14
C GLY A 65 12.62 10.36 5.12
N LYS A 66 11.34 10.42 4.71
CA LYS A 66 10.22 10.81 5.58
C LYS A 66 9.37 9.59 5.96
N LYS A 67 8.83 9.66 7.18
CA LYS A 67 7.78 8.77 7.66
C LYS A 67 6.43 9.32 7.20
N VAL A 68 5.66 8.51 6.49
CA VAL A 68 4.37 8.87 5.91
C VAL A 68 3.30 7.93 6.44
N THR A 69 2.18 8.49 6.88
CA THR A 69 1.03 7.72 7.36
C THR A 69 0.07 7.48 6.20
N PHE A 70 -0.20 6.20 5.90
CA PHE A 70 -1.16 5.78 4.88
C PHE A 70 -2.39 5.18 5.53
N SER A 71 -3.56 5.40 4.95
CA SER A 71 -4.74 4.59 5.26
C SER A 71 -4.70 3.28 4.47
N ARG A 72 -5.11 2.16 5.07
CA ARG A 72 -5.32 0.93 4.31
C ARG A 72 -6.56 1.09 3.42
N ALA A 73 -6.50 0.59 2.20
CA ALA A 73 -7.50 0.82 1.14
C ALA A 73 -7.61 2.28 0.66
N MET A 74 -6.52 3.04 0.73
CA MET A 74 -6.39 4.34 0.09
C MET A 74 -6.36 4.21 -1.44
N SER A 75 -6.88 5.19 -2.17
CA SER A 75 -6.86 5.19 -3.64
C SER A 75 -5.43 5.38 -4.16
N TYR A 76 -5.16 4.96 -5.41
CA TYR A 76 -3.83 5.11 -5.99
C TYR A 76 -3.46 6.59 -6.15
N GLU A 77 -4.43 7.44 -6.45
CA GLU A 77 -4.30 8.89 -6.50
C GLU A 77 -3.96 9.48 -5.13
N ASP A 78 -4.67 9.10 -4.06
CA ASP A 78 -4.39 9.62 -2.71
C ASP A 78 -3.01 9.18 -2.21
N ILE A 79 -2.60 7.94 -2.50
CA ILE A 79 -1.25 7.44 -2.20
C ILE A 79 -0.22 8.27 -2.97
N PHE A 80 -0.49 8.55 -4.24
CA PHE A 80 0.38 9.38 -5.07
C PHE A 80 0.50 10.79 -4.50
N ASP A 81 -0.60 11.46 -4.22
CA ASP A 81 -0.58 12.83 -3.71
C ASP A 81 0.09 12.89 -2.32
N THR A 82 -0.05 11.86 -1.49
CA THR A 82 0.62 11.79 -0.19
C THR A 82 2.15 11.69 -0.34
N VAL A 83 2.63 10.88 -1.29
CA VAL A 83 4.08 10.65 -1.52
C VAL A 83 4.72 11.75 -2.35
N TYR A 84 4.04 12.21 -3.39
CA TYR A 84 4.55 13.09 -4.45
C TYR A 84 3.97 14.51 -4.38
N GLY A 85 2.79 14.70 -3.79
CA GLY A 85 2.05 15.97 -3.77
C GLY A 85 2.29 16.86 -2.55
N SER A 86 3.14 16.46 -1.59
CA SER A 86 3.46 17.28 -0.41
C SER A 86 4.38 18.50 -0.68
N TYR A 87 4.45 18.99 -1.92
CA TYR A 87 5.03 20.30 -2.22
C TYR A 87 3.90 21.33 -2.46
N LYS A 88 3.59 22.08 -1.40
CA LYS A 88 3.05 23.43 -1.48
C LYS A 88 3.79 24.32 -0.50
#